data_AF-A0A397UWA3-F1
#
_entry.id   AF-A0A397UWA3-F1
#
_cell.length_a   1.000
_cell.length_b   1.000
_cell.length_c   1.000
_cell.angle_alpha   90.00
_cell.angle_beta   90.00
_cell.angle_gamma   90.00
#
_symmetry.space_group_name_H-M   'P 1'
#
loop_
_entity.id
_entity.type
_entity.pdbx_description
1 polymer ?
#
loop_
_entity_poly.entity_id
_entity_poly.type
_entity_poly.pdbx_seq_one_letter_code
_entity_poly.pdbx_strand_id
1 'polypeptide(L)'
;MPIVPASFDVLTVDNQNFQPEIDIEKDNSGAFYRRGFKAFPQSQISENGKTSQLLRYFGEDYLIGIPTRNDIVIEDDKGLTAILEDVLSKRQDILFMAVDIEESTEFINGQACYILRLYGPLINRQKAVVSITGIQVFFDILMPEDLPFDLFETKIRTILFGITKWFRVEHVKAYPFRGYYPDKKSYLRIYTTNTKQRKFAMKAIQEKKYITASDNQSTYYRKVAQDIATLKNQFPIWALTKDRTLVIAWDIETYSLRRIGELPVAQYDKDRVFTICMTLHWKDDPRPLKQICLVDVESAPEP
;
A
#
# COMPACT_ATOMS: atom_id res chain seq x y z
N MET A 1 -34.14 19.61 10.31
CA MET A 1 -34.47 18.72 9.17
C MET A 1 -33.20 17.96 8.81
N PRO A 2 -33.15 16.63 8.96
CA PRO A 2 -31.97 15.88 8.56
C PRO A 2 -31.98 15.71 7.04
N ILE A 3 -30.91 16.15 6.40
CA ILE A 3 -30.64 15.96 4.97
C ILE A 3 -30.20 14.51 4.79
N VAL A 4 -31.01 13.74 4.06
CA VAL A 4 -30.69 12.37 3.62
C VAL A 4 -29.66 12.46 2.48
N PRO A 5 -28.55 11.70 2.50
CA PRO A 5 -27.69 11.60 1.33
C PRO A 5 -28.35 10.70 0.28
N ALA A 6 -28.51 11.22 -0.94
CA ALA A 6 -28.98 10.48 -2.09
C ALA A 6 -27.98 9.37 -2.48
N SER A 7 -28.52 8.21 -2.90
CA SER A 7 -27.77 7.13 -3.52
C SER A 7 -27.15 7.61 -4.82
N PHE A 8 -25.85 7.41 -5.00
CA PHE A 8 -25.20 7.57 -6.30
C PHE A 8 -24.68 6.23 -6.78
N ASP A 9 -25.00 5.94 -8.04
CA ASP A 9 -24.72 4.70 -8.74
C ASP A 9 -23.23 4.40 -8.84
N VAL A 10 -22.88 3.13 -8.63
CA VAL A 10 -21.53 2.61 -8.78
C VAL A 10 -21.20 2.55 -10.27
N LEU A 11 -20.38 3.49 -10.75
CA LEU A 11 -19.74 3.36 -12.05
C LEU A 11 -18.60 2.34 -11.95
N THR A 12 -18.77 1.22 -12.65
CA THR A 12 -17.72 0.22 -12.87
C THR A 12 -16.70 0.82 -13.84
N VAL A 13 -15.46 1.04 -13.39
CA VAL A 13 -14.36 1.48 -14.25
C VAL A 13 -13.59 0.25 -14.74
N ASP A 14 -13.51 0.11 -16.05
CA ASP A 14 -12.84 -0.97 -16.76
C ASP A 14 -11.31 -0.77 -16.70
N ASN A 15 -10.61 -1.63 -15.95
CA ASN A 15 -9.17 -1.53 -15.68
C ASN A 15 -8.33 -2.25 -16.75
N GLN A 16 -8.44 -1.85 -18.02
CA GLN A 16 -7.69 -2.51 -19.10
C GLN A 16 -6.33 -1.89 -19.46
N ASN A 17 -5.91 -0.77 -18.85
CA ASN A 17 -4.60 -0.18 -19.18
C ASN A 17 -3.88 0.33 -17.94
N PHE A 18 -3.08 -0.54 -17.32
CA PHE A 18 -2.08 -0.16 -16.32
C PHE A 18 -0.69 -0.52 -16.87
N GLN A 19 0.10 0.50 -17.22
CA GLN A 19 1.54 0.35 -17.52
C GLN A 19 2.32 0.95 -16.33
N PRO A 20 3.21 0.19 -15.67
CA PRO A 20 4.06 0.77 -14.63
C PRO A 20 5.24 1.53 -15.26
N GLU A 21 5.37 2.82 -14.94
CA GLU A 21 6.62 3.57 -15.11
C GLU A 21 7.62 3.12 -14.03
N ILE A 22 8.82 2.69 -14.45
CA ILE A 22 9.92 2.29 -13.57
C ILE A 22 10.92 3.45 -13.52
N ASP A 23 10.92 4.21 -12.43
CA ASP A 23 12.00 5.16 -12.11
C ASP A 23 13.15 4.43 -11.40
N ILE A 24 14.32 4.41 -12.04
CA ILE A 24 15.55 3.83 -11.47
C ILE A 24 16.34 4.95 -10.76
N GLU A 25 16.21 5.06 -9.44
CA GLU A 25 17.19 5.78 -8.62
C GLU A 25 18.42 4.87 -8.37
N LYS A 26 19.59 5.32 -8.81
CA LYS A 26 20.88 4.68 -8.50
C LYS A 26 21.32 5.11 -7.11
N ASP A 27 21.30 4.19 -6.15
CA ASP A 27 21.97 4.40 -4.86
C ASP A 27 23.18 3.48 -4.71
N ASN A 28 24.35 4.12 -4.61
CA ASN A 28 25.64 3.50 -4.33
C ASN A 28 25.79 3.37 -2.81
N SER A 29 25.45 2.21 -2.24
CA SER A 29 25.87 1.86 -0.89
C SER A 29 26.44 0.45 -0.87
N GLY A 30 27.77 0.36 -0.80
CA GLY A 30 28.49 -0.89 -0.58
C GLY A 30 28.14 -1.46 0.80
N ALA A 31 27.56 -2.65 0.83
CA ALA A 31 27.38 -3.45 2.03
C ALA A 31 28.10 -4.79 1.87
N PHE A 32 29.07 -5.04 2.74
CA PHE A 32 29.82 -6.28 2.84
C PHE A 32 28.94 -7.38 3.44
N TYR A 33 28.68 -8.46 2.70
CA TYR A 33 27.99 -9.63 3.23
C TYR A 33 28.97 -10.58 3.94
N ARG A 34 28.80 -10.77 5.26
CA ARG A 34 29.39 -11.90 5.99
C ARG A 34 28.63 -13.19 5.63
N ARG A 35 29.38 -14.19 5.16
CA ARG A 35 28.93 -15.56 4.88
C ARG A 35 28.45 -16.23 6.18
N GLY A 36 27.14 -16.27 6.41
CA GLY A 36 26.52 -17.14 7.40
C GLY A 36 26.47 -18.57 6.88
N PHE A 37 27.24 -19.47 7.49
CA PHE A 37 27.16 -20.90 7.23
C PHE A 37 25.85 -21.45 7.81
N LYS A 38 24.86 -21.67 6.93
CA LYS A 38 23.82 -22.71 6.96
C LYS A 38 22.87 -22.47 5.79
N ALA A 39 23.29 -22.86 4.59
CA ALA A 39 22.38 -23.02 3.46
C ALA A 39 21.45 -24.20 3.77
N PHE A 40 20.15 -24.01 3.59
CA PHE A 40 19.18 -25.11 3.65
C PHE A 40 19.54 -26.14 2.57
N PRO A 41 19.68 -27.44 2.89
CA PRO A 41 19.95 -28.45 1.88
C PRO A 41 18.80 -28.51 0.88
N GLN A 42 19.16 -28.44 -0.41
CA GLN A 42 18.29 -28.41 -1.57
C GLN A 42 17.56 -29.76 -1.83
N SER A 43 17.55 -30.67 -0.86
CA SER A 43 17.05 -32.05 -0.98
C SER A 43 15.67 -32.27 -0.36
N GLN A 44 14.84 -31.23 -0.24
CA GLN A 44 13.43 -31.38 0.22
C GLN A 44 12.39 -30.83 -0.78
N ILE A 45 12.74 -30.72 -2.06
CA ILE A 45 11.74 -30.53 -3.12
C ILE A 45 11.26 -31.92 -3.57
N SER A 46 10.39 -32.54 -2.76
CA SER A 46 9.45 -33.61 -3.12
C SER A 46 9.22 -34.56 -1.94
N GLU A 47 8.33 -34.19 -1.02
CA GLU A 47 7.63 -35.18 -0.17
C GLU A 47 6.11 -34.98 -0.13
N ASN A 48 5.57 -34.00 -0.85
CA ASN A 48 4.12 -33.85 -1.00
C ASN A 48 3.79 -34.16 -2.45
N GLY A 49 3.05 -35.24 -2.70
CA GLY A 49 2.67 -35.77 -4.03
C GLY A 49 1.82 -34.85 -4.93
N LYS A 50 2.12 -33.55 -4.98
CA LYS A 50 1.74 -32.61 -6.03
C LYS A 50 2.90 -32.51 -7.00
N THR A 51 2.65 -32.85 -8.26
CA THR A 51 3.61 -32.77 -9.36
C THR A 51 4.04 -31.31 -9.57
N SER A 52 5.35 -31.06 -9.61
CA SER A 52 5.90 -29.76 -10.01
C SER A 52 5.60 -29.50 -11.49
N GLN A 53 5.23 -28.27 -11.83
CA GLN A 53 4.93 -27.87 -13.21
C GLN A 53 6.18 -27.26 -13.85
N LEU A 54 6.76 -27.95 -14.82
CA LEU A 54 7.86 -27.46 -15.63
C LEU A 54 7.32 -26.76 -16.87
N LEU A 55 7.68 -25.48 -17.08
CA LEU A 55 7.26 -24.68 -18.22
C LEU A 55 8.49 -24.15 -18.96
N ARG A 56 8.51 -24.35 -20.28
CA ARG A 56 9.53 -23.76 -21.14
C ARG A 56 9.14 -22.34 -21.51
N TYR A 57 10.04 -21.39 -21.32
CA TYR A 57 9.88 -20.01 -21.74
C TYR A 57 10.47 -19.80 -23.14
N PHE A 58 9.68 -19.24 -24.05
CA PHE A 58 10.05 -19.04 -25.45
C PHE A 58 10.33 -17.56 -25.81
N GLY A 59 10.44 -16.68 -24.81
CA GLY A 59 10.66 -15.24 -25.07
C GLY A 59 9.39 -14.46 -25.42
N GLU A 60 8.21 -15.05 -25.19
CA GLU A 60 6.91 -14.41 -25.40
C GLU A 60 6.58 -13.44 -24.27
N ASP A 61 5.76 -12.42 -24.55
CA ASP A 61 5.32 -11.44 -23.53
C ASP A 61 4.49 -12.07 -22.39
N TYR A 62 3.90 -13.24 -22.63
CA TYR A 62 3.04 -13.95 -21.68
C TYR A 62 3.35 -15.44 -21.60
N LEU A 63 3.34 -15.95 -20.36
CA LEU A 63 3.49 -17.37 -20.07
C LEU A 63 2.12 -18.06 -20.06
N ILE A 64 1.91 -18.98 -20.99
CA ILE A 64 0.70 -19.82 -21.04
C ILE A 64 0.85 -20.97 -20.05
N GLY A 65 -0.24 -21.30 -19.34
CA GLY A 65 -0.30 -22.46 -18.44
C GLY A 65 0.04 -22.15 -16.97
N ILE A 66 0.34 -20.90 -16.63
CA ILE A 66 0.41 -20.43 -15.24
C ILE A 66 -1.00 -19.98 -14.81
N PRO A 67 -1.55 -20.52 -13.72
CA PRO A 67 -2.89 -20.12 -13.27
C PRO A 67 -2.89 -18.67 -12.82
N THR A 68 -3.94 -17.94 -13.20
CA THR A 68 -4.18 -16.60 -12.67
C THR A 68 -4.58 -16.68 -11.19
N ARG A 69 -4.53 -15.55 -10.48
CA ARG A 69 -5.06 -15.51 -9.11
C ARG A 69 -6.54 -15.91 -9.06
N ASN A 70 -7.33 -15.53 -10.07
CA ASN A 70 -8.75 -15.86 -10.10
C ASN A 70 -8.96 -17.38 -10.22
N ASP A 71 -8.15 -18.05 -11.05
CA ASP A 71 -8.18 -19.52 -11.15
C ASP A 71 -7.85 -20.17 -9.81
N ILE A 72 -6.81 -19.69 -9.12
CA ILE A 72 -6.40 -20.19 -7.79
C ILE A 72 -7.49 -19.96 -6.74
N VAL A 73 -8.16 -18.80 -6.78
CA VAL A 73 -9.26 -18.47 -5.86
C VAL A 73 -10.46 -19.38 -6.10
N ILE A 74 -10.84 -19.62 -7.36
CA ILE A 74 -11.95 -20.50 -7.72
C ILE A 74 -11.63 -21.95 -7.33
N GLU A 75 -10.43 -22.45 -7.63
CA GLU A 75 -9.98 -23.80 -7.27
C GLU A 75 -10.06 -24.07 -5.75
N ASP A 76 -9.74 -23.06 -4.92
CA ASP A 76 -9.70 -23.18 -3.45
C ASP A 76 -10.80 -22.38 -2.73
N ASP A 77 -11.93 -22.07 -3.39
CA ASP A 77 -12.98 -21.19 -2.86
C ASP A 77 -13.60 -21.71 -1.55
N LYS A 78 -13.81 -23.04 -1.46
CA LYS A 78 -14.39 -23.71 -0.28
C LYS A 78 -15.73 -23.09 0.18
N GLY A 79 -16.51 -22.51 -0.73
CA GLY A 79 -17.80 -21.87 -0.45
C GLY A 79 -17.70 -20.45 0.10
N LEU A 80 -16.51 -19.86 0.15
CA LEU A 80 -16.30 -18.50 0.67
C LEU A 80 -16.94 -17.43 -0.21
N THR A 81 -17.01 -17.65 -1.53
CA THR A 81 -17.69 -16.71 -2.44
C THR A 81 -19.20 -16.66 -2.15
N ALA A 82 -19.85 -17.80 -1.90
CA ALA A 82 -21.28 -17.80 -1.54
C ALA A 82 -21.54 -17.05 -0.22
N ILE A 83 -20.63 -17.16 0.76
CA ILE A 83 -20.71 -16.40 2.01
C ILE A 83 -20.56 -14.89 1.75
N LEU A 84 -19.60 -14.50 0.92
CA LEU A 84 -19.41 -13.09 0.55
C LEU A 84 -20.66 -12.53 -0.15
N GLU A 85 -21.23 -13.25 -1.11
CA GLU A 85 -22.45 -12.85 -1.82
C GLU A 85 -23.66 -12.74 -0.88
N ASP A 86 -23.80 -13.65 0.10
CA ASP A 86 -24.85 -13.56 1.12
C ASP A 86 -24.71 -12.28 1.97
N VAL A 87 -23.48 -11.97 2.44
CA VAL A 87 -23.17 -10.74 3.19
C VAL A 87 -23.48 -9.49 2.37
N LEU A 88 -23.09 -9.48 1.09
CA LEU A 88 -23.37 -8.40 0.15
C LEU A 88 -24.88 -8.21 -0.06
N SER A 89 -25.62 -9.30 -0.29
CA SER A 89 -27.07 -9.26 -0.50
C SER A 89 -27.83 -8.71 0.71
N LYS A 90 -27.33 -9.00 1.91
CA LYS A 90 -27.87 -8.51 3.19
C LYS A 90 -27.37 -7.13 3.58
N ARG A 91 -26.48 -6.52 2.78
CA ARG A 91 -25.83 -5.22 3.06
C ARG A 91 -25.16 -5.18 4.44
N GLN A 92 -24.57 -6.30 4.84
CA GLN A 92 -23.84 -6.41 6.09
C GLN A 92 -22.41 -5.87 5.95
N ASP A 93 -21.81 -5.51 7.08
CA ASP A 93 -20.43 -5.06 7.12
C ASP A 93 -19.47 -6.15 6.60
N ILE A 94 -18.58 -5.77 5.69
CA ILE A 94 -17.55 -6.66 5.14
C ILE A 94 -16.26 -6.43 5.91
N LEU A 95 -15.72 -7.52 6.44
CA LEU A 95 -14.40 -7.49 7.07
C LEU A 95 -13.31 -7.42 6.01
N PHE A 96 -12.37 -6.51 6.22
CA PHE A 96 -11.29 -6.24 5.29
C PHE A 96 -9.97 -6.04 6.05
N MET A 97 -8.96 -6.82 5.67
CA MET A 97 -7.60 -6.66 6.16
C MET A 97 -6.77 -5.96 5.10
N ALA A 98 -6.39 -4.72 5.35
CA ALA A 98 -5.43 -4.02 4.50
C ALA A 98 -4.05 -4.64 4.67
N VAL A 99 -3.40 -4.98 3.56
CA VAL A 99 -2.03 -5.51 3.49
C VAL A 99 -1.06 -4.48 2.89
N ASP A 100 -1.60 -3.54 2.12
CA ASP A 100 -0.84 -2.44 1.56
C ASP A 100 -1.72 -1.19 1.44
N ILE A 101 -1.08 -0.03 1.26
CA ILE A 101 -1.74 1.27 1.21
C ILE A 101 -1.10 2.17 0.16
N GLU A 102 -1.91 3.05 -0.43
CA GLU A 102 -1.43 4.08 -1.36
C GLU A 102 -2.16 5.38 -1.08
N GLU A 103 -1.40 6.48 -1.08
CA GLU A 103 -1.97 7.83 -1.05
C GLU A 103 -1.84 8.51 -2.40
N SER A 104 -2.93 9.06 -2.91
CA SER A 104 -2.93 9.84 -4.14
C SER A 104 -3.70 11.15 -3.96
N THR A 105 -3.51 12.07 -4.91
CA THR A 105 -4.35 13.26 -5.06
C THR A 105 -4.98 13.22 -6.43
N GLU A 106 -6.30 13.17 -6.48
CA GLU A 106 -7.08 13.14 -7.72
C GLU A 106 -7.89 14.41 -7.89
N PHE A 107 -8.15 14.79 -9.14
CA PHE A 107 -8.95 15.97 -9.46
C PHE A 107 -10.38 15.56 -9.77
N ILE A 108 -11.28 15.74 -8.79
CA ILE A 108 -12.71 15.47 -8.95
C ILE A 108 -13.41 16.81 -9.16
N ASN A 109 -14.08 16.99 -10.30
CA ASN A 109 -14.73 18.25 -10.69
C ASN A 109 -13.77 19.47 -10.64
N GLY A 110 -12.50 19.27 -11.02
CA GLY A 110 -11.47 20.31 -10.99
C GLY A 110 -10.91 20.64 -9.60
N GLN A 111 -11.38 19.97 -8.54
CA GLN A 111 -10.89 20.14 -7.18
C GLN A 111 -9.98 18.97 -6.78
N ALA A 112 -8.80 19.30 -6.23
CA ALA A 112 -7.90 18.29 -5.67
C ALA A 112 -8.53 17.60 -4.46
N CYS A 113 -8.58 16.28 -4.48
CA CYS A 113 -9.11 15.41 -3.45
C CYS A 113 -8.03 14.42 -3.03
N TYR A 114 -7.76 14.32 -1.72
CA TYR A 114 -6.88 13.29 -1.19
C TYR A 114 -7.64 11.97 -1.12
N ILE A 115 -7.05 10.91 -1.66
CA ILE A 115 -7.60 9.57 -1.63
C ILE A 115 -6.60 8.64 -0.95
N LEU A 116 -7.08 7.88 0.03
CA LEU A 116 -6.32 6.80 0.65
C LEU A 116 -6.89 5.48 0.16
N ARG A 117 -6.10 4.72 -0.61
CA ARG A 117 -6.44 3.38 -1.06
C ARG A 117 -5.85 2.36 -0.10
N LEU A 118 -6.67 1.42 0.33
CA LEU A 118 -6.25 0.27 1.11
C LEU A 118 -6.40 -0.97 0.24
N TYR A 119 -5.31 -1.72 0.06
CA TYR A 119 -5.27 -2.95 -0.72
C TYR A 119 -5.33 -4.15 0.20
N GLY A 120 -6.09 -5.17 -0.17
CA GLY A 120 -6.22 -6.36 0.67
C GLY A 120 -7.05 -7.46 0.03
N PRO A 121 -6.91 -8.70 0.52
CA PRO A 121 -7.80 -9.78 0.13
C PRO A 121 -9.15 -9.69 0.88
N LEU A 122 -10.24 -10.03 0.20
CA LEU A 122 -11.54 -10.31 0.84
C LEU A 122 -11.53 -11.70 1.51
N ILE A 123 -12.63 -12.02 2.19
CA ILE A 123 -12.81 -13.32 2.87
C ILE A 123 -12.64 -14.51 1.91
N ASN A 124 -13.06 -14.36 0.65
CA ASN A 124 -12.89 -15.35 -0.42
C ASN A 124 -11.55 -15.24 -1.17
N ARG A 125 -10.59 -14.45 -0.66
CA ARG A 125 -9.25 -14.21 -1.24
C ARG A 125 -9.20 -13.45 -2.56
N GLN A 126 -10.32 -12.94 -3.08
CA GLN A 126 -10.29 -11.97 -4.18
C GLN A 126 -9.56 -10.69 -3.75
N LYS A 127 -8.90 -10.02 -4.71
CA LYS A 127 -8.29 -8.70 -4.45
C LYS A 127 -9.39 -7.67 -4.31
N ALA A 128 -9.28 -6.81 -3.31
CA ALA A 128 -10.13 -5.64 -3.15
C ALA A 128 -9.29 -4.40 -2.86
N VAL A 129 -9.84 -3.26 -3.26
CA VAL A 129 -9.30 -1.93 -2.98
C VAL A 129 -10.41 -1.13 -2.31
N VAL A 130 -10.15 -0.66 -1.10
CA VAL A 130 -11.04 0.25 -0.38
C VAL A 130 -10.50 1.66 -0.55
N SER A 131 -11.22 2.50 -1.30
CA SER A 131 -10.86 3.91 -1.51
C SER A 131 -11.59 4.79 -0.50
N ILE A 132 -10.82 5.44 0.38
CA ILE A 132 -11.35 6.40 1.37
C ILE A 132 -11.20 7.79 0.78
N THR A 133 -12.34 8.45 0.55
CA THR A 133 -12.43 9.81 0.00
C THR A 133 -12.96 10.79 1.05
N GLY A 134 -13.01 12.08 0.73
CA GLY A 134 -13.51 13.11 1.66
C GLY A 134 -12.56 13.45 2.80
N ILE A 135 -11.32 12.95 2.75
CA ILE A 135 -10.28 13.23 3.75
C ILE A 135 -9.81 14.68 3.57
N GLN A 136 -9.96 15.47 4.62
CA GLN A 136 -9.49 16.86 4.62
C GLN A 136 -8.00 16.94 4.96
N VAL A 137 -7.25 17.59 4.08
CA VAL A 137 -5.81 17.81 4.28
C VAL A 137 -5.57 19.06 5.13
N PHE A 138 -5.05 18.87 6.34
CA PHE A 138 -4.75 19.95 7.27
C PHE A 138 -3.48 19.73 8.11
N PHE A 139 -3.02 20.80 8.73
CA PHE A 139 -2.09 20.81 9.86
C PHE A 139 -2.58 21.84 10.91
N ASP A 140 -2.05 21.75 12.13
CA ASP A 140 -2.46 22.60 13.24
C ASP A 140 -1.31 23.52 13.67
N ILE A 141 -1.62 24.74 14.12
CA ILE A 141 -0.66 25.71 14.67
C ILE A 141 -1.05 26.00 16.10
N LEU A 142 -0.13 25.84 17.04
CA LEU A 142 -0.39 26.14 18.45
C LEU A 142 -0.61 27.66 18.64
N MET A 143 -1.70 28.02 19.30
CA MET A 143 -1.97 29.40 19.68
C MET A 143 -0.97 29.89 20.74
N PRO A 144 -0.36 31.09 20.58
CA PRO A 144 0.34 31.77 21.65
C PRO A 144 -0.63 32.18 22.77
N GLU A 145 -0.19 32.12 24.03
CA GLU A 145 -1.01 32.48 25.20
C GLU A 145 -1.21 34.00 25.32
N ASP A 146 -0.29 34.79 24.77
CA ASP A 146 -0.19 36.24 24.88
C ASP A 146 -0.91 36.99 23.75
N LEU A 147 -1.50 36.29 22.79
CA LEU A 147 -2.06 36.91 21.59
C LEU A 147 -3.56 36.61 21.41
N PRO A 148 -4.40 37.65 21.22
CA PRO A 148 -5.81 37.47 20.86
C PRO A 148 -5.96 36.69 19.56
N PHE A 149 -7.01 35.88 19.50
CA PHE A 149 -7.30 34.98 18.38
C PHE A 149 -7.36 35.71 17.03
N ASP A 150 -8.16 36.78 16.92
CA ASP A 150 -8.35 37.49 15.64
C ASP A 150 -7.04 38.06 15.09
N LEU A 151 -6.18 38.55 15.98
CA LEU A 151 -4.89 39.09 15.62
C LEU A 151 -3.93 37.98 15.17
N PHE A 152 -3.97 36.81 15.84
CA PHE A 152 -3.18 35.66 15.43
C PHE A 152 -3.63 35.11 14.07
N GLU A 153 -4.94 34.90 13.89
CA GLU A 153 -5.50 34.44 12.61
C GLU A 153 -5.12 35.40 11.48
N THR A 154 -5.23 36.71 11.68
CA THR A 154 -4.84 37.73 10.69
C THR A 154 -3.36 37.63 10.32
N LYS A 155 -2.47 37.41 11.31
CA LYS A 155 -1.03 37.20 11.06
C LYS A 155 -0.78 35.95 10.24
N ILE A 156 -1.41 34.83 10.60
CA ILE A 156 -1.27 33.55 9.87
C ILE A 156 -1.81 33.68 8.45
N ARG A 157 -2.97 34.30 8.26
CA ARG A 157 -3.54 34.56 6.93
C ARG A 157 -2.59 35.37 6.05
N THR A 158 -1.99 36.43 6.60
CA THR A 158 -1.01 37.26 5.88
C THR A 158 0.20 36.45 5.42
N ILE A 159 0.72 35.55 6.28
CA ILE A 159 1.86 34.70 5.92
C ILE A 159 1.48 33.72 4.80
N LEU A 160 0.30 33.10 4.89
CA LEU A 160 -0.13 32.05 3.96
C LEU A 160 -0.63 32.59 2.61
N PHE A 161 -1.12 33.82 2.55
CA PHE A 161 -1.64 34.44 1.32
C PHE A 161 -0.59 34.48 0.19
N GLY A 162 0.69 34.64 0.53
CA GLY A 162 1.80 34.60 -0.44
C GLY A 162 2.25 33.19 -0.85
N ILE A 163 1.73 32.15 -0.21
CA ILE A 163 2.23 30.76 -0.35
C ILE A 163 1.20 29.85 -1.02
N THR A 164 -0.07 29.97 -0.65
CA THR A 164 -1.13 29.09 -1.14
C THR A 164 -2.36 29.86 -1.59
N LYS A 165 -2.91 29.48 -2.75
CA LYS A 165 -4.07 30.15 -3.36
C LYS A 165 -5.36 29.95 -2.57
N TRP A 166 -5.50 28.80 -1.92
CA TRP A 166 -6.69 28.46 -1.15
C TRP A 166 -6.31 27.74 0.13
N PHE A 167 -6.86 28.24 1.23
CA PHE A 167 -6.79 27.61 2.54
C PHE A 167 -8.02 28.00 3.37
N ARG A 168 -8.44 27.10 4.24
CA ARG A 168 -9.47 27.40 5.26
C ARG A 168 -8.81 27.38 6.63
N VAL A 169 -9.26 28.26 7.50
CA VAL A 169 -8.79 28.36 8.88
C VAL A 169 -9.94 27.97 9.81
N GLU A 170 -9.65 27.21 10.84
CA GLU A 170 -10.61 26.82 11.88
C GLU A 170 -9.95 26.83 13.25
N HIS A 171 -10.69 27.21 14.28
CA HIS A 171 -10.21 27.14 15.66
C HIS A 171 -10.58 25.81 16.29
N VAL A 172 -9.60 25.11 16.85
CA VAL A 172 -9.82 23.80 17.48
C VAL A 172 -9.13 23.73 18.84
N LYS A 173 -9.70 22.96 19.77
CA LYS A 173 -9.07 22.65 21.07
C LYS A 173 -8.71 21.17 21.13
N ALA A 174 -7.45 20.87 21.38
CA ALA A 174 -6.93 19.50 21.41
C ALA A 174 -5.85 19.33 22.49
N TYR A 175 -5.58 18.09 22.88
CA TYR A 175 -4.44 17.79 23.75
C TYR A 175 -3.14 17.86 22.94
N PRO A 176 -2.09 18.52 23.45
CA PRO A 176 -0.80 18.52 22.79
C PRO A 176 -0.21 17.11 22.69
N PHE A 177 0.48 16.83 21.59
CA PHE A 177 1.06 15.51 21.35
C PHE A 177 2.30 15.22 22.22
N ARG A 178 3.01 16.27 22.66
CA ARG A 178 4.24 16.17 23.44
C ARG A 178 4.01 16.67 24.86
N GLY A 179 4.26 15.83 25.84
CA GLY A 179 4.07 16.15 27.26
C GLY A 179 2.65 15.87 27.74
N TYR A 180 2.51 15.75 29.06
CA TYR A 180 1.21 15.57 29.70
C TYR A 180 0.62 16.95 30.04
N TYR A 181 -0.59 17.21 29.56
CA TYR A 181 -1.33 18.43 29.89
C TYR A 181 -2.73 18.05 30.38
N PRO A 182 -3.17 18.58 31.55
CA PRO A 182 -4.51 18.30 32.06
C PRO A 182 -5.60 18.91 31.18
N ASP A 183 -5.29 20.04 30.53
CA ASP A 183 -6.22 20.81 29.71
C ASP A 183 -5.86 20.79 28.23
N LYS A 184 -6.89 20.91 27.39
CA LYS A 184 -6.74 21.08 25.94
C LYS A 184 -6.17 22.46 25.63
N LYS A 185 -5.19 22.52 24.73
CA LYS A 185 -4.68 23.78 24.19
C LYS A 185 -5.48 24.19 22.95
N SER A 186 -5.48 25.49 22.69
CA SER A 186 -6.07 26.08 21.49
C SER A 186 -5.11 25.98 20.30
N TYR A 187 -5.65 25.65 19.14
CA TYR A 187 -4.91 25.54 17.89
C TYR A 187 -5.68 26.23 16.77
N LEU A 188 -4.93 26.70 15.79
CA LEU A 188 -5.44 27.16 14.51
C LEU A 188 -5.20 26.05 13.48
N ARG A 189 -6.28 25.40 13.03
CA ARG A 189 -6.25 24.37 12.00
C ARG A 189 -6.28 25.00 10.63
N ILE A 190 -5.29 24.66 9.81
CA ILE A 190 -5.15 25.16 8.44
C ILE A 190 -5.43 24.01 7.47
N TYR A 191 -6.55 24.10 6.77
CA TYR A 191 -6.89 23.21 5.67
C TYR A 191 -6.27 23.74 4.38
N THR A 192 -5.75 22.81 3.57
CA THR A 192 -5.14 23.10 2.27
C THR A 192 -5.72 22.19 1.20
N THR A 193 -5.53 22.53 -0.07
CA THR A 193 -6.08 21.75 -1.19
C THR A 193 -5.48 20.36 -1.34
N ASN A 194 -4.19 20.18 -1.03
CA ASN A 194 -3.49 18.91 -1.15
C ASN A 194 -2.25 18.84 -0.23
N THR A 195 -1.63 17.67 -0.15
CA THR A 195 -0.46 17.41 0.71
C THR A 195 0.77 18.25 0.36
N LYS A 196 0.93 18.62 -0.91
CA LYS A 196 2.03 19.49 -1.38
C LYS A 196 1.86 20.93 -0.85
N GLN A 197 0.66 21.49 -1.00
CA GLN A 197 0.33 22.82 -0.47
C GLN A 197 0.41 22.86 1.06
N ARG A 198 -0.05 21.79 1.72
CA ARG A 198 0.15 21.60 3.17
C ARG A 198 1.63 21.73 3.57
N LYS A 199 2.53 21.04 2.86
CA LYS A 199 3.97 21.06 3.14
C LYS A 199 4.58 22.46 2.99
N PHE A 200 4.21 23.19 1.93
CA PHE A 200 4.70 24.56 1.73
C PHE A 200 4.17 25.53 2.78
N ALA A 201 2.87 25.51 3.05
CA ALA A 201 2.24 26.33 4.08
C ALA A 201 2.89 26.09 5.46
N MET A 202 3.03 24.82 5.83
CA MET A 202 3.63 24.42 7.11
C MET A 202 5.09 24.88 7.23
N LYS A 203 5.89 24.74 6.17
CA LYS A 203 7.28 25.24 6.17
C LYS A 203 7.35 26.75 6.37
N ALA A 204 6.50 27.51 5.69
CA ALA A 204 6.44 28.98 5.83
C ALA A 204 6.05 29.41 7.26
N ILE A 205 5.18 28.66 7.93
CA ILE A 205 4.82 28.90 9.34
C ILE A 205 6.00 28.57 10.27
N GLN A 206 6.68 27.45 10.05
CA GLN A 206 7.84 27.04 10.84
C GLN A 206 9.03 28.01 10.70
N GLU A 207 9.24 28.60 9.52
CA GLU A 207 10.24 29.66 9.28
C GLU A 207 9.98 30.91 10.13
N LYS A 208 8.71 31.18 10.48
CA LYS A 208 8.32 32.26 11.41
C LYS A 208 8.39 31.84 12.88
N LYS A 209 8.95 30.65 13.18
CA LYS A 209 9.14 30.08 14.52
C LYS A 209 7.84 29.77 15.27
N TYR A 210 6.73 29.61 14.55
CA TYR A 210 5.49 29.12 15.17
C TYR A 210 5.54 27.60 15.35
N ILE A 211 4.95 27.13 16.45
CA ILE A 211 4.89 25.70 16.78
C ILE A 211 3.73 25.06 16.01
N THR A 212 4.04 24.01 15.24
CA THR A 212 3.06 23.22 14.49
C THR A 212 2.73 21.90 15.20
N ALA A 213 1.57 21.35 14.87
CA ALA A 213 1.10 20.03 15.26
C ALA A 213 0.37 19.37 14.07
N SER A 214 0.11 18.06 14.15
CA SER A 214 -0.41 17.29 13.02
C SER A 214 0.47 17.48 11.78
N ASP A 215 1.79 17.53 11.97
CA ASP A 215 2.78 18.14 11.07
C ASP A 215 3.73 17.13 10.41
N ASN A 216 3.35 15.85 10.39
CA ASN A 216 4.11 14.82 9.69
C ASN A 216 4.31 15.20 8.20
N GLN A 217 5.56 15.28 7.77
CA GLN A 217 5.98 15.69 6.43
C GLN A 217 6.23 14.53 5.46
N SER A 218 6.47 13.32 5.98
CA SER A 218 6.83 12.17 5.15
C SER A 218 5.61 11.46 4.59
N THR A 219 4.58 11.24 5.42
CA THR A 219 3.46 10.35 5.11
C THR A 219 2.16 10.87 5.72
N TYR A 220 1.21 11.33 4.90
CA TYR A 220 -0.03 11.92 5.42
C TYR A 220 -1.00 10.84 5.92
N TYR A 221 -0.97 9.66 5.31
CA TYR A 221 -1.83 8.54 5.71
C TYR A 221 -1.70 8.17 7.19
N ARG A 222 -0.52 8.36 7.81
CA ARG A 222 -0.33 8.06 9.26
C ARG A 222 -1.18 8.96 10.14
N LYS A 223 -1.28 10.23 9.77
CA LYS A 223 -2.18 11.19 10.43
C LYS A 223 -3.62 10.76 10.18
N VAL A 224 -3.98 10.40 8.94
CA VAL A 224 -5.33 9.95 8.59
C VAL A 224 -5.72 8.70 9.39
N ALA A 225 -4.81 7.75 9.53
CA ALA A 225 -5.02 6.52 10.31
C ALA A 225 -5.30 6.83 11.79
N GLN A 226 -4.64 7.82 12.38
CA GLN A 226 -4.93 8.26 13.76
C GLN A 226 -6.34 8.87 13.89
N ASP A 227 -6.72 9.73 12.93
CA ASP A 227 -8.05 10.32 12.89
C ASP A 227 -9.14 9.26 12.65
N ILE A 228 -8.85 8.21 11.87
CA ILE A 228 -9.81 7.12 11.62
C ILE A 228 -9.87 6.13 12.79
N ALA A 229 -8.73 5.79 13.40
CA ALA A 229 -8.68 4.85 14.52
C ALA A 229 -9.44 5.38 15.74
N THR A 230 -9.48 6.70 15.92
CA THR A 230 -10.30 7.34 16.96
C THR A 230 -11.81 7.25 16.69
N LEU A 231 -12.24 6.79 15.51
CA LEU A 231 -13.66 6.65 15.14
C LEU A 231 -14.27 5.27 15.41
N LYS A 232 -13.52 4.22 15.83
CA LYS A 232 -14.12 2.88 16.05
C LYS A 232 -13.64 2.15 17.31
N ASN A 233 -14.63 1.78 18.15
CA ASN A 233 -14.54 0.76 19.19
C ASN A 233 -14.80 -0.64 18.62
N GLN A 234 -14.08 -1.63 19.18
CA GLN A 234 -14.31 -3.08 19.13
C GLN A 234 -14.51 -3.72 17.74
N PHE A 235 -13.40 -4.21 17.17
CA PHE A 235 -13.45 -5.24 16.14
C PHE A 235 -13.26 -6.63 16.76
N PRO A 236 -14.04 -7.65 16.37
CA PRO A 236 -13.74 -9.03 16.73
C PRO A 236 -12.46 -9.48 16.00
N ILE A 237 -11.34 -9.45 16.75
CA ILE A 237 -9.97 -9.78 16.30
C ILE A 237 -9.91 -11.15 15.61
N TRP A 238 -10.77 -12.10 15.99
CA TRP A 238 -10.74 -13.47 15.49
C TRP A 238 -11.01 -13.59 13.99
N ALA A 239 -11.86 -12.75 13.40
CA ALA A 239 -12.16 -12.86 11.97
C ALA A 239 -11.01 -12.33 11.08
N LEU A 240 -10.08 -11.58 11.68
CA LEU A 240 -8.81 -11.16 11.10
C LEU A 240 -7.63 -12.06 11.52
N THR A 241 -7.85 -13.22 12.15
CA THR A 241 -6.73 -14.07 12.61
C THR A 241 -5.97 -14.78 11.51
N LYS A 242 -6.55 -14.91 10.30
CA LYS A 242 -5.88 -15.56 9.17
C LYS A 242 -5.76 -14.59 8.02
N ASP A 243 -4.52 -14.22 7.72
CA ASP A 243 -4.20 -13.45 6.53
C ASP A 243 -4.51 -14.30 5.28
N ARG A 244 -5.26 -13.72 4.34
CA ARG A 244 -5.70 -14.37 3.11
C ARG A 244 -4.83 -14.00 1.90
N THR A 245 -3.66 -13.45 2.16
CA THR A 245 -2.69 -13.05 1.13
C THR A 245 -2.14 -14.26 0.40
N LEU A 246 -1.97 -14.10 -0.91
CA LEU A 246 -1.23 -15.06 -1.74
C LEU A 246 0.24 -14.67 -1.68
N VAL A 247 1.09 -15.60 -1.27
CA VAL A 247 2.54 -15.45 -1.17
C VAL A 247 3.21 -16.20 -2.31
N ILE A 248 4.14 -15.55 -2.98
CA ILE A 248 4.99 -16.17 -4.00
C ILE A 248 6.42 -16.11 -3.49
N ALA A 249 7.05 -17.27 -3.34
CA ALA A 249 8.48 -17.38 -3.10
C ALA A 249 9.15 -17.87 -4.37
N TRP A 250 10.19 -17.19 -4.83
CA TRP A 250 10.87 -17.49 -6.08
C TRP A 250 12.39 -17.36 -5.95
N ASP A 251 13.10 -18.07 -6.82
CA ASP A 251 14.55 -18.05 -6.95
C ASP A 251 14.95 -18.18 -8.43
N ILE A 252 16.12 -17.64 -8.79
CA ILE A 252 16.59 -17.62 -10.18
C ILE A 252 17.99 -18.21 -10.32
N GLU A 253 18.25 -18.82 -11.46
CA GLU A 253 19.57 -19.29 -11.83
C GLU A 253 20.06 -18.62 -13.09
N THR A 254 21.33 -18.23 -13.09
CA THR A 254 21.95 -17.45 -14.15
C THR A 254 23.29 -18.04 -14.60
N TYR A 255 23.65 -17.80 -15.85
CA TYR A 255 24.97 -18.14 -16.37
C TYR A 255 25.53 -17.02 -17.25
N SER A 256 26.85 -16.97 -17.38
CA SER A 256 27.54 -16.03 -18.26
C SER A 256 28.27 -16.77 -19.38
N LEU A 257 28.05 -16.32 -20.62
CA LEU A 257 28.80 -16.75 -21.81
C LEU A 257 29.99 -15.84 -22.13
N ARG A 258 30.30 -14.85 -21.27
CA ARG A 258 31.39 -13.91 -21.53
C ARG A 258 32.75 -14.57 -21.34
N ARG A 259 33.07 -15.01 -20.12
CA ARG A 259 34.26 -15.79 -19.77
C ARG A 259 34.01 -16.64 -18.53
N ILE A 260 34.75 -17.75 -18.41
CA ILE A 260 34.72 -18.59 -17.22
C ILE A 260 35.13 -17.76 -15.99
N GLY A 261 34.31 -17.83 -14.94
CA GLY A 261 34.55 -17.13 -13.68
C GLY A 261 34.01 -15.69 -13.63
N GLU A 262 33.40 -15.18 -14.70
CA GLU A 262 32.71 -13.89 -14.66
C GLU A 262 31.32 -14.04 -14.03
N LEU A 263 30.99 -13.12 -13.12
CA LEU A 263 29.66 -13.03 -12.53
C LEU A 263 28.67 -12.47 -13.57
N PRO A 264 27.46 -13.06 -13.71
CA PRO A 264 26.41 -12.51 -14.56
C PRO A 264 26.00 -11.09 -14.17
N VAL A 265 25.79 -10.23 -15.17
CA VAL A 265 25.32 -8.85 -15.04
C VAL A 265 24.19 -8.62 -16.04
N ALA A 266 23.03 -8.19 -15.55
CA ALA A 266 21.78 -8.07 -16.32
C ALA A 266 21.86 -7.16 -17.57
N GLN A 267 22.90 -6.34 -17.69
CA GLN A 267 23.12 -5.43 -18.82
C GLN A 267 23.73 -6.13 -20.04
N TYR A 268 24.35 -7.30 -19.85
CA TYR A 268 24.99 -8.04 -20.94
C TYR A 268 24.05 -9.11 -21.48
N ASP A 269 23.81 -9.09 -22.79
CA ASP A 269 23.02 -10.07 -23.54
C ASP A 269 23.56 -11.52 -23.43
N LYS A 270 24.87 -11.65 -23.15
CA LYS A 270 25.56 -12.92 -22.90
C LYS A 270 25.36 -13.49 -21.50
N ASP A 271 24.74 -12.74 -20.61
CA ASP A 271 24.44 -13.17 -19.25
C ASP A 271 22.93 -13.43 -19.17
N ARG A 272 22.57 -14.69 -18.93
CA ARG A 272 21.19 -15.17 -19.09
C ARG A 272 20.65 -15.77 -17.81
N VAL A 273 19.38 -15.49 -17.54
CA VAL A 273 18.57 -16.27 -16.60
C VAL A 273 18.08 -17.49 -17.36
N PHE A 274 18.41 -18.69 -16.87
CA PHE A 274 18.03 -19.93 -17.52
C PHE A 274 16.98 -20.72 -16.75
N THR A 275 16.85 -20.44 -15.44
CA THR A 275 15.81 -21.04 -14.59
C THR A 275 15.19 -20.02 -13.66
N ILE A 276 13.87 -20.10 -13.47
CA ILE A 276 13.14 -19.41 -12.40
C ILE A 276 12.25 -20.43 -11.70
N CYS A 277 12.56 -20.74 -10.45
CA CYS A 277 11.74 -21.61 -9.60
C CYS A 277 10.81 -20.75 -8.76
N MET A 278 9.54 -21.11 -8.66
CA MET A 278 8.58 -20.40 -7.80
C MET A 278 7.59 -21.35 -7.13
N THR A 279 7.16 -20.98 -5.93
CA THR A 279 6.12 -21.67 -5.17
C THR A 279 5.07 -20.66 -4.71
N LEU A 280 3.80 -21.02 -4.88
CA LEU A 280 2.66 -20.20 -4.52
C LEU A 280 1.99 -20.78 -3.30
N HIS A 281 1.70 -19.96 -2.30
CA HIS A 281 1.11 -20.37 -1.03
C HIS A 281 0.03 -19.38 -0.60
N TRP A 282 -1.00 -19.87 0.09
CA TRP A 282 -1.75 -18.97 0.96
C TRP A 282 -0.89 -18.67 2.19
N LYS A 283 -0.90 -17.43 2.65
CA LYS A 283 -0.19 -17.07 3.88
C LYS A 283 -0.66 -17.96 5.03
N ASP A 284 0.32 -18.42 5.81
CA ASP A 284 0.16 -19.36 6.93
C ASP A 284 -0.32 -20.78 6.55
N ASP A 285 -0.49 -21.10 5.26
CA ASP A 285 -0.72 -22.48 4.80
C ASP A 285 0.62 -23.19 4.58
N PRO A 286 0.89 -24.32 5.25
CA PRO A 286 2.15 -25.04 5.08
C PRO A 286 2.27 -25.76 3.73
N ARG A 287 1.18 -25.85 2.95
CA ARG A 287 1.18 -26.59 1.68
C ARG A 287 1.18 -25.64 0.49
N PRO A 288 2.10 -25.83 -0.48
CA PRO A 288 2.07 -25.06 -1.72
C PRO A 288 0.79 -25.34 -2.51
N LEU A 289 0.22 -24.28 -3.07
CA LEU A 289 -0.86 -24.32 -4.04
C LEU A 289 -0.33 -24.85 -5.36
N LYS A 290 0.77 -24.26 -5.84
CA LYS A 290 1.47 -24.60 -7.09
C LYS A 290 2.98 -24.49 -6.89
N GLN A 291 3.72 -25.31 -7.60
CA GLN A 291 5.19 -25.27 -7.70
C GLN A 291 5.52 -25.23 -9.19
N ILE A 292 6.20 -24.19 -9.63
CA ILE A 292 6.42 -23.89 -11.04
C ILE A 292 7.91 -23.68 -11.25
N CYS A 293 8.47 -24.32 -12.27
CA CYS A 293 9.83 -24.10 -12.72
C CYS A 293 9.79 -23.62 -14.17
N LEU A 294 10.29 -22.41 -14.41
CA LEU A 294 10.44 -21.84 -15.74
C LEU A 294 11.86 -22.11 -16.22
N VAL A 295 12.02 -22.70 -17.40
CA VAL A 295 13.33 -22.98 -18.01
C VAL A 295 13.40 -22.43 -19.42
N ASP A 296 14.57 -21.92 -19.85
CA ASP A 296 14.81 -21.48 -21.23
C ASP A 296 15.26 -22.64 -22.15
N VAL A 297 15.81 -23.70 -21.55
CA VAL A 297 16.26 -24.93 -22.22
C VAL A 297 15.27 -26.08 -22.09
N GLU A 298 15.21 -26.92 -23.12
CA GLU A 298 14.39 -28.13 -23.10
C GLU A 298 14.88 -29.08 -22.01
N SER A 299 14.03 -29.31 -21.01
CA SER A 299 14.31 -30.13 -19.84
C SER A 299 13.11 -31.04 -19.58
N ALA A 300 13.34 -32.29 -19.20
CA ALA A 300 12.29 -33.21 -18.76
C ALA A 300 12.28 -33.24 -17.23
N PRO A 301 11.12 -33.38 -16.56
CA PRO A 301 11.09 -33.67 -15.14
C PRO A 301 11.81 -34.99 -14.88
N GLU A 302 12.65 -35.04 -13.84
CA GLU A 302 13.23 -36.32 -13.42
C GLU A 302 12.10 -37.26 -12.94
N PRO A 303 12.17 -38.57 -13.29
CA PRO A 303 11.12 -39.55 -13.02
C PRO A 303 10.89 -39.87 -11.54
#